data_AF-A0A2T0G8R4-F1
#
_entry.id   AF-A0A2T0G8R4-F1
#
_cell.length_a   1.000
_cell.length_b   1.000
_cell.length_c   1.000
_cell.angle_alpha   90.00
_cell.angle_beta   90.00
_cell.angle_gamma   90.00
#
_symmetry.space_group_name_H-M   'P 1'
#
loop_
_entity.id
_entity.type
_entity.pdbx_description
1 polymer ?
#
loop_
_entity_poly.entity_id
_entity_poly.type
_entity_poly.pdbx_seq_one_letter_code
_entity_poly.pdbx_strand_id
1 'polypeptide(L)'
;MSRRDYRNVRSRRWIGILLIFIAVGIIMQYLIPILFAVGIGYGIYYYATHQPKKITGPSASQQIEDLKEEIGAADSRIKQLDAYLEEKAYEKYQQLAEQLLPQLSYIQDRTDTLRKHISPEIYQRIQRKVQDVTADIHAQLYNLRTQDAESTKTSLEELAPELLETIHNIQTDHEAILKKISQSESNNKEELTAIHQSQMEHYEDILEGYLKIKTSPKDFYNAKERLSSAKAAIEQFDLDLDETLRQLNEADLRDFDISLRILTKKETNTEL
;
A
#
# COMPACT_ATOMS: atom_id res chain seq x y z
N MET A 1 87.77 -14.29 -54.86
CA MET A 1 86.75 -15.36 -55.01
C MET A 1 86.23 -15.72 -53.62
N SER A 2 84.92 -15.84 -53.48
CA SER A 2 84.17 -15.91 -52.20
C SER A 2 84.30 -17.25 -51.47
N ARG A 3 84.24 -17.22 -50.13
CA ARG A 3 83.41 -18.08 -49.25
C ARG A 3 83.74 -17.78 -47.77
N ARG A 4 82.83 -17.18 -47.02
CA ARG A 4 82.85 -17.18 -45.54
C ARG A 4 81.67 -17.98 -45.02
N ASP A 5 82.03 -18.93 -44.18
CA ASP A 5 81.18 -19.93 -43.56
C ASP A 5 80.53 -19.35 -42.28
N TYR A 6 79.26 -19.70 -42.09
CA TYR A 6 78.40 -19.30 -40.97
C TYR A 6 78.42 -20.40 -39.91
N ARG A 7 78.97 -20.13 -38.72
CA ARG A 7 78.67 -20.92 -37.52
C ARG A 7 79.10 -20.19 -36.24
N ASN A 8 78.14 -19.50 -35.59
CA ASN A 8 77.97 -19.36 -34.12
C ASN A 8 77.08 -18.17 -33.73
N VAL A 9 75.83 -18.14 -34.21
CA VAL A 9 74.82 -17.12 -33.83
C VAL A 9 73.57 -17.79 -33.20
N ARG A 10 73.71 -18.98 -32.61
CA ARG A 10 72.58 -19.72 -32.01
C ARG A 10 72.57 -19.81 -30.48
N SER A 11 73.68 -19.51 -29.78
CA SER A 11 73.72 -19.56 -28.30
C SER A 11 73.53 -18.22 -27.57
N ARG A 12 73.58 -17.07 -28.26
CA ARG A 12 73.36 -15.75 -27.63
C ARG A 12 71.91 -15.27 -27.60
N ARG A 13 71.02 -15.85 -28.41
CA ARG A 13 69.60 -15.43 -28.48
C ARG A 13 68.75 -15.94 -27.31
N TRP A 14 69.12 -17.06 -26.69
CA TRP A 14 68.40 -17.63 -25.54
C TRP A 14 68.69 -16.89 -24.22
N ILE A 15 69.90 -16.35 -24.06
CA ILE A 15 70.28 -15.53 -22.89
C ILE A 15 69.52 -14.20 -22.89
N GLY A 16 69.29 -13.61 -24.07
CA GLY A 16 68.48 -12.40 -24.21
C GLY A 16 67.00 -12.61 -23.86
N ILE A 17 66.43 -13.76 -24.21
CA ILE A 17 65.03 -14.10 -23.89
C ILE A 17 64.88 -14.34 -22.38
N LEU A 18 65.84 -15.02 -21.73
CA LEU A 18 65.83 -15.25 -20.28
C LEU A 18 65.93 -13.96 -19.47
N LEU A 19 66.75 -12.98 -19.91
CA LEU A 19 66.87 -11.67 -19.26
C LEU A 19 65.60 -10.81 -19.40
N ILE A 20 64.86 -10.94 -20.50
CA ILE A 20 63.57 -10.25 -20.71
C ILE A 20 62.51 -10.79 -19.74
N PHE A 21 62.46 -12.10 -19.50
CA PHE A 21 61.51 -12.68 -18.52
C PHE A 21 61.81 -12.27 -17.07
N ILE A 22 63.08 -12.13 -16.70
CA ILE A 22 63.48 -11.63 -15.36
C ILE A 22 63.15 -10.13 -15.21
N ALA A 23 63.37 -9.32 -16.25
CA ALA A 23 63.01 -7.90 -16.25
C ALA A 23 61.49 -7.68 -16.16
N VAL A 24 60.68 -8.50 -16.86
CA VAL A 24 59.21 -8.44 -16.80
C VAL A 24 58.67 -8.89 -15.44
N GLY A 25 59.30 -9.87 -14.80
CA GLY A 25 58.94 -10.31 -13.43
C GLY A 25 59.18 -9.23 -12.36
N ILE A 26 60.28 -8.47 -12.47
CA ILE A 26 60.58 -7.37 -11.54
C ILE A 26 59.62 -6.19 -11.77
N ILE A 27 59.26 -5.88 -13.02
CA ILE A 27 58.30 -4.81 -13.33
C ILE A 27 56.90 -5.14 -12.79
N MET A 28 56.43 -6.39 -12.91
CA MET A 28 55.12 -6.80 -12.37
C MET A 28 55.04 -6.77 -10.84
N GLN A 29 56.16 -6.99 -10.13
CA GLN A 29 56.18 -6.97 -8.67
C GLN A 29 56.03 -5.56 -8.07
N TYR A 30 56.43 -4.51 -8.82
CA TYR A 30 56.23 -3.11 -8.42
C TYR A 30 54.98 -2.47 -9.05
N LEU A 31 54.45 -3.01 -10.16
CA LEU A 31 53.24 -2.48 -10.81
C LEU A 31 51.97 -2.73 -9.97
N ILE A 32 51.89 -3.89 -9.30
CA ILE A 32 50.74 -4.27 -8.46
C ILE A 32 50.59 -3.34 -7.23
N PRO A 33 51.63 -3.07 -6.41
CA PRO A 33 51.50 -2.14 -5.28
C PRO A 33 51.27 -0.68 -5.71
N ILE A 34 51.76 -0.25 -6.89
CA ILE A 34 51.48 1.09 -7.42
C ILE A 34 50.02 1.17 -7.91
N LEU A 35 49.48 0.13 -8.55
CA LEU A 35 48.05 0.03 -8.89
C LEU A 35 47.15 0.00 -7.65
N PHE A 36 47.57 -0.66 -6.57
CA PHE A 36 46.89 -0.58 -5.28
C PHE A 36 47.01 0.80 -4.64
N ALA A 37 48.15 1.48 -4.70
CA ALA A 37 48.31 2.83 -4.17
C ALA A 37 47.50 3.89 -4.95
N VAL A 38 47.45 3.77 -6.28
CA VAL A 38 46.60 4.62 -7.14
C VAL A 38 45.12 4.26 -6.97
N GLY A 39 44.78 2.99 -6.78
CA GLY A 39 43.42 2.52 -6.49
C GLY A 39 42.92 2.93 -5.10
N ILE A 40 43.78 2.91 -4.08
CA ILE A 40 43.48 3.39 -2.73
C ILE A 40 43.43 4.93 -2.71
N GLY A 41 44.32 5.61 -3.45
CA GLY A 41 44.30 7.07 -3.58
C GLY A 41 43.06 7.59 -4.33
N TYR A 42 42.69 6.95 -5.44
CA TYR A 42 41.44 7.24 -6.16
C TYR A 42 40.23 6.81 -5.34
N GLY A 43 40.32 5.71 -4.59
CA GLY A 43 39.28 5.28 -3.65
C GLY A 43 39.06 6.27 -2.51
N ILE A 44 40.12 6.81 -1.89
CA ILE A 44 40.04 7.82 -0.82
C ILE A 44 39.60 9.17 -1.39
N TYR A 45 40.11 9.58 -2.56
CA TYR A 45 39.70 10.82 -3.22
C TYR A 45 38.24 10.76 -3.68
N TYR A 46 37.82 9.66 -4.29
CA TYR A 46 36.42 9.39 -4.66
C TYR A 46 35.55 9.28 -3.41
N TYR A 47 35.99 8.62 -2.34
CA TYR A 47 35.22 8.53 -1.09
C TYR A 47 35.18 9.85 -0.30
N ALA A 48 36.16 10.73 -0.45
CA ALA A 48 36.19 12.05 0.19
C ALA A 48 35.39 13.12 -0.60
N THR A 49 35.40 13.04 -1.94
CA THR A 49 34.64 13.95 -2.81
C THR A 49 33.23 13.44 -3.12
N HIS A 50 33.04 12.12 -3.11
CA HIS A 50 31.77 11.40 -3.12
C HIS A 50 31.67 10.64 -1.80
N GLN A 51 31.71 11.38 -0.68
CA GLN A 51 31.07 10.81 0.50
C GLN A 51 29.65 10.45 0.04
N PRO A 52 29.21 9.17 0.13
CA PRO A 52 27.79 8.99 0.33
C PRO A 52 27.53 9.81 1.57
N LYS A 53 26.76 10.91 1.43
CA LYS A 53 26.07 11.50 2.59
C LYS A 53 25.62 10.27 3.35
N LYS A 54 26.08 10.09 4.60
CA LYS A 54 25.52 9.05 5.46
C LYS A 54 24.04 9.15 5.19
N ILE A 55 23.42 8.09 4.67
CA ILE A 55 21.96 8.05 4.63
C ILE A 55 21.56 7.82 6.09
N THR A 56 21.85 8.80 6.94
CA THR A 56 20.90 9.22 7.93
C THR A 56 19.66 9.46 7.09
N GLY A 57 18.67 8.58 7.23
CA GLY A 57 17.33 8.86 6.71
C GLY A 57 16.95 10.30 7.08
N PRO A 58 16.04 10.92 6.32
CA PRO A 58 15.67 12.32 6.53
C PRO A 58 15.55 12.61 8.03
N SER A 59 16.21 13.66 8.51
CA SER A 59 16.15 14.01 9.93
C SER A 59 14.69 14.18 10.37
N ALA A 60 14.35 13.91 11.64
CA ALA A 60 12.96 14.03 12.10
C ALA A 60 12.34 15.40 11.73
N SER A 61 13.13 16.47 11.73
CA SER A 61 12.72 17.79 11.26
C SER A 61 12.37 17.85 9.78
N GLN A 62 13.18 17.24 8.90
CA GLN A 62 12.86 17.13 7.47
C GLN A 62 11.61 16.29 7.24
N GLN A 63 11.44 15.18 7.96
CA GLN A 63 10.24 14.36 7.84
C GLN A 63 8.96 15.09 8.27
N ILE A 64 9.06 15.98 9.28
CA ILE A 64 7.96 16.85 9.70
C ILE A 64 7.66 17.93 8.67
N GLU A 65 8.69 18.47 8.02
CA GLU A 65 8.54 19.45 6.94
C GLU A 65 7.85 18.82 5.72
N ASP A 66 8.33 17.65 5.29
CA ASP A 66 7.71 16.86 4.21
C ASP A 66 6.24 16.52 4.55
N LEU A 67 5.96 16.09 5.79
CA LEU A 67 4.59 15.80 6.25
C LEU A 67 3.70 17.04 6.18
N LYS A 68 4.24 18.21 6.53
CA LYS A 68 3.49 19.48 6.49
C LYS A 68 3.18 19.90 5.04
N GLU A 69 4.13 19.72 4.13
CA GLU A 69 3.91 19.97 2.70
C GLU A 69 2.83 19.03 2.14
N GLU A 70 2.91 17.74 2.48
CA GLU A 70 1.95 16.74 2.04
C GLU A 70 0.53 17.02 2.56
N ILE A 71 0.41 17.40 3.85
CA ILE A 71 -0.86 17.84 4.44
C ILE A 71 -1.39 19.09 3.74
N GLY A 72 -0.52 20.06 3.41
CA GLY A 72 -0.92 21.26 2.68
C GLY A 72 -1.42 20.96 1.27
N ALA A 73 -0.77 20.02 0.57
CA ALA A 73 -1.20 19.55 -0.74
C ALA A 73 -2.54 18.80 -0.66
N ALA A 74 -2.71 17.92 0.32
CA ALA A 74 -3.96 17.22 0.57
C ALA A 74 -5.09 18.19 0.91
N ASP A 75 -4.87 19.18 1.78
CA ASP A 75 -5.87 20.21 2.13
C ASP A 75 -6.34 21.01 0.88
N SER A 76 -5.44 21.28 -0.06
CA SER A 76 -5.80 21.92 -1.32
C SER A 76 -6.67 21.01 -2.20
N ARG A 77 -6.34 19.72 -2.28
CA ARG A 77 -7.11 18.72 -3.03
C ARG A 77 -8.47 18.46 -2.40
N ILE A 78 -8.58 18.42 -1.07
CA ILE A 78 -9.85 18.30 -0.35
C ILE A 78 -10.78 19.47 -0.72
N LYS A 79 -10.26 20.71 -0.76
CA LYS A 79 -11.07 21.86 -1.19
C LYS A 79 -11.54 21.76 -2.65
N GLN A 80 -10.71 21.21 -3.54
CA GLN A 80 -11.11 20.98 -4.92
C GLN A 80 -12.15 19.87 -5.02
N LEU A 81 -12.03 18.85 -4.18
CA LEU A 81 -12.97 17.75 -4.07
C LEU A 81 -14.35 18.25 -3.61
N ASP A 82 -14.40 19.11 -2.60
CA ASP A 82 -15.63 19.79 -2.15
C ASP A 82 -16.25 20.63 -3.28
N ALA A 83 -15.41 21.39 -4.02
CA ALA A 83 -15.88 22.18 -5.16
C ALA A 83 -16.50 21.31 -6.27
N TYR A 84 -15.94 20.13 -6.54
CA TYR A 84 -16.52 19.20 -7.52
C TYR A 84 -17.88 18.64 -7.08
N LEU A 85 -18.13 18.49 -5.78
CA LEU A 85 -19.47 18.16 -5.28
C LEU A 85 -20.46 19.32 -5.51
N GLU A 86 -20.06 20.55 -5.21
CA GLU A 86 -20.89 21.74 -5.43
C GLU A 86 -21.21 21.97 -6.92
N GLU A 87 -20.23 21.74 -7.79
CA GLU A 87 -20.35 21.86 -9.25
C GLU A 87 -21.04 20.64 -9.90
N LYS A 88 -21.36 19.61 -9.13
CA LYS A 88 -21.89 18.32 -9.62
C LYS A 88 -20.99 17.63 -10.66
N ALA A 89 -19.69 17.84 -10.57
CA ALA A 89 -18.68 17.27 -11.46
C ALA A 89 -18.21 15.90 -10.95
N TYR A 90 -19.13 14.93 -10.90
CA TYR A 90 -18.93 13.65 -10.20
C TYR A 90 -17.82 12.76 -10.77
N GLU A 91 -17.59 12.79 -12.08
CA GLU A 91 -16.45 12.08 -12.71
C GLU A 91 -15.11 12.61 -12.21
N LYS A 92 -14.98 13.93 -12.10
CA LYS A 92 -13.77 14.60 -11.60
C LYS A 92 -13.60 14.41 -10.09
N TYR A 93 -14.72 14.38 -9.37
CA TYR A 93 -14.76 14.02 -7.96
C TYR A 93 -14.18 12.62 -7.75
N GLN A 94 -14.65 11.62 -8.51
CA GLN A 94 -14.17 10.25 -8.38
C GLN A 94 -12.67 10.12 -8.68
N GLN A 95 -12.21 10.71 -9.79
CA GLN A 95 -10.79 10.69 -10.15
C GLN A 95 -9.89 11.34 -9.09
N LEU A 96 -10.34 12.44 -8.49
CA LEU A 96 -9.58 13.12 -7.45
C LEU A 96 -9.61 12.34 -6.13
N ALA A 97 -10.75 11.72 -5.79
CA ALA A 97 -10.90 10.87 -4.61
C ALA A 97 -9.97 9.65 -4.66
N GLU A 98 -9.89 8.96 -5.80
CA GLU A 98 -9.00 7.81 -6.02
C GLU A 98 -7.51 8.16 -5.82
N GLN A 99 -7.13 9.41 -6.10
CA GLN A 99 -5.76 9.91 -5.86
C GLN A 99 -5.53 10.37 -4.42
N LEU A 100 -6.58 10.89 -3.78
CA LEU A 100 -6.52 11.48 -2.45
C LEU A 100 -6.54 10.42 -1.34
N LEU A 101 -7.27 9.32 -1.52
CA LEU A 101 -7.35 8.23 -0.54
C LEU A 101 -5.96 7.61 -0.21
N PRO A 102 -5.10 7.25 -1.19
CA PRO A 102 -3.75 6.78 -0.90
C PRO A 102 -2.87 7.85 -0.23
N GLN A 103 -3.07 9.12 -0.59
CA GLN A 103 -2.33 10.24 -0.01
C GLN A 103 -2.69 10.45 1.46
N LEU A 104 -3.97 10.34 1.80
CA LEU A 104 -4.46 10.42 3.18
C LEU A 104 -3.93 9.26 4.02
N SER A 105 -3.92 8.04 3.47
CA SER A 105 -3.30 6.87 4.11
C SER A 105 -1.79 7.07 4.36
N TYR A 106 -1.06 7.63 3.38
CA TYR A 106 0.35 7.97 3.56
C TYR A 106 0.57 9.02 4.67
N ILE A 107 -0.25 10.07 4.72
CA ILE A 107 -0.20 11.10 5.78
C ILE A 107 -0.45 10.46 7.15
N GLN A 108 -1.39 9.53 7.24
CA GLN A 108 -1.71 8.81 8.46
C GLN A 108 -0.52 7.99 8.97
N ASP A 109 0.04 7.10 8.14
CA ASP A 109 1.21 6.28 8.47
C ASP A 109 2.42 7.15 8.84
N ARG A 110 2.64 8.25 8.09
CA ARG A 110 3.73 9.17 8.37
C ARG A 110 3.53 9.93 9.69
N THR A 111 2.30 10.25 10.03
CA THR A 111 1.96 10.89 11.31
C THR A 111 2.18 9.93 12.48
N ASP A 112 1.89 8.64 12.30
CA ASP A 112 2.13 7.61 13.31
C ASP A 112 3.61 7.34 13.55
N THR A 113 4.41 7.27 12.48
CA THR A 113 5.87 7.13 12.60
C THR A 113 6.52 8.35 13.28
N LEU A 114 5.94 9.54 13.13
CA LEU A 114 6.42 10.79 13.72
C LEU A 114 5.77 11.13 15.07
N ARG A 115 4.95 10.26 15.65
CA ARG A 115 4.23 10.49 16.92
C ARG A 115 5.11 10.99 18.07
N LYS A 116 6.37 10.54 18.15
CA LYS A 116 7.33 10.95 19.20
C LYS A 116 7.94 12.34 18.98
N HIS A 117 7.78 12.90 17.79
CA HIS A 117 8.39 14.16 17.36
C HIS A 117 7.36 15.28 17.11
N ILE A 118 6.07 14.98 17.24
CA ILE A 118 4.94 15.91 17.05
C ILE A 118 4.18 16.02 18.38
N SER A 119 3.59 17.18 18.67
CA SER A 119 2.80 17.33 19.89
C SER A 119 1.55 16.43 19.86
N PRO A 120 1.10 15.91 21.02
CA PRO A 120 -0.09 15.05 21.08
C PRO A 120 -1.34 15.72 20.49
N GLU A 121 -1.47 17.04 20.64
CA GLU A 121 -2.59 17.83 20.11
C GLU A 121 -2.58 17.88 18.58
N ILE A 122 -1.40 18.09 17.97
CA ILE A 122 -1.26 18.15 16.51
C ILE A 122 -1.46 16.75 15.91
N TYR A 123 -0.89 15.72 16.54
CA TYR A 123 -1.08 14.32 16.16
C TYR A 123 -2.57 13.95 16.12
N GLN A 124 -3.31 14.23 17.21
CA GLN A 124 -4.74 13.94 17.27
C GLN A 124 -5.56 14.71 16.23
N ARG A 125 -5.18 15.98 15.96
CA ARG A 125 -5.89 16.79 14.97
C ARG A 125 -5.69 16.28 13.55
N ILE A 126 -4.48 15.84 13.20
CA ILE A 126 -4.18 15.26 11.89
C ILE A 126 -4.94 13.95 11.73
N GLN A 127 -4.85 13.05 12.72
CA GLN A 127 -5.54 11.76 12.71
C GLN A 127 -7.05 11.92 12.52
N ARG A 128 -7.71 12.74 13.35
CA ARG A 128 -9.15 12.99 13.22
C ARG A 128 -9.51 13.55 11.84
N LYS A 129 -8.75 14.54 11.36
CA LYS A 129 -9.07 15.16 10.07
C LYS A 129 -8.89 14.19 8.90
N VAL A 130 -7.86 13.37 8.92
CA VAL A 130 -7.65 12.33 7.90
C VAL A 130 -8.79 11.32 7.94
N GLN A 131 -9.16 10.84 9.14
CA GLN A 131 -10.28 9.90 9.32
C GLN A 131 -11.61 10.48 8.83
N ASP A 132 -11.95 11.68 9.26
CA ASP A 132 -13.21 12.35 8.90
C ASP A 132 -13.30 12.53 7.38
N VAL A 133 -12.21 12.99 6.74
CA VAL A 133 -12.16 13.21 5.29
C VAL A 133 -12.19 11.90 4.52
N THR A 134 -11.45 10.86 4.95
CA THR A 134 -11.50 9.54 4.31
C THR A 134 -12.89 8.92 4.40
N ALA A 135 -13.54 9.01 5.57
CA ALA A 135 -14.90 8.53 5.75
C ALA A 135 -15.90 9.29 4.89
N ASP A 136 -15.78 10.62 4.81
CA ASP A 136 -16.65 11.45 3.97
C ASP A 136 -16.46 11.15 2.49
N ILE A 137 -15.21 11.03 2.01
CA ILE A 137 -14.91 10.65 0.62
C ILE A 137 -15.55 9.31 0.27
N HIS A 138 -15.40 8.28 1.11
CA HIS A 138 -16.03 6.99 0.86
C HIS A 138 -17.56 7.08 0.87
N ALA A 139 -18.15 7.79 1.83
CA ALA A 139 -19.60 7.98 1.89
C ALA A 139 -20.14 8.71 0.65
N GLN A 140 -19.42 9.71 0.16
CA GLN A 140 -19.82 10.48 -1.02
C GLN A 140 -19.60 9.70 -2.32
N LEU A 141 -18.49 8.98 -2.47
CA LEU A 141 -18.30 8.05 -3.58
C LEU A 141 -19.40 7.00 -3.63
N TYR A 142 -19.78 6.47 -2.46
CA TYR A 142 -20.91 5.56 -2.33
C TYR A 142 -22.22 6.22 -2.75
N ASN A 143 -22.54 7.40 -2.22
CA ASN A 143 -23.77 8.13 -2.57
C ASN A 143 -23.87 8.48 -4.05
N LEU A 144 -22.74 8.87 -4.67
CA LEU A 144 -22.65 9.15 -6.11
C LEU A 144 -22.89 7.90 -6.94
N ARG A 145 -22.29 6.77 -6.54
CA ARG A 145 -22.53 5.47 -7.16
C ARG A 145 -23.97 5.00 -6.96
N THR A 146 -24.61 5.34 -5.84
CA THR A 146 -26.03 5.05 -5.56
C THR A 146 -26.99 5.99 -6.31
N GLN A 147 -26.58 7.22 -6.63
CA GLN A 147 -27.30 8.12 -7.53
C GLN A 147 -27.19 7.67 -8.99
N ASP A 148 -26.01 7.24 -9.44
CA ASP A 148 -25.87 6.56 -10.73
C ASP A 148 -26.61 5.22 -10.75
N ALA A 149 -26.82 4.60 -9.58
CA ALA A 149 -27.63 3.40 -9.42
C ALA A 149 -29.13 3.60 -9.67
N GLU A 150 -29.67 4.80 -9.92
CA GLU A 150 -31.01 4.90 -10.50
C GLU A 150 -31.02 4.50 -11.99
N SER A 151 -29.88 4.63 -12.69
CA SER A 151 -29.67 4.08 -14.03
C SER A 151 -29.16 2.64 -14.00
N THR A 152 -28.36 2.29 -12.99
CA THR A 152 -27.83 0.92 -12.79
C THR A 152 -28.84 -0.02 -12.13
N LYS A 153 -29.80 0.44 -11.32
CA LYS A 153 -30.85 -0.42 -10.72
C LYS A 153 -31.63 -1.16 -11.79
N THR A 154 -32.03 -0.46 -12.85
CA THR A 154 -32.72 -1.07 -14.00
C THR A 154 -31.84 -2.12 -14.68
N SER A 155 -30.52 -1.89 -14.76
CA SER A 155 -29.57 -2.84 -15.35
C SER A 155 -29.23 -4.01 -14.43
N LEU A 156 -29.19 -3.80 -13.10
CA LEU A 156 -28.90 -4.84 -12.11
C LEU A 156 -30.12 -5.74 -11.90
N GLU A 157 -31.31 -5.15 -11.80
CA GLU A 157 -32.61 -5.85 -11.78
C GLU A 157 -32.83 -6.66 -13.06
N GLU A 158 -32.36 -6.18 -14.22
CA GLU A 158 -32.50 -6.87 -15.50
C GLU A 158 -31.40 -7.93 -15.75
N LEU A 159 -30.13 -7.61 -15.47
CA LEU A 159 -28.98 -8.48 -15.80
C LEU A 159 -28.67 -9.53 -14.72
N ALA A 160 -28.96 -9.20 -13.45
CA ALA A 160 -28.57 -9.98 -12.28
C ALA A 160 -29.62 -9.97 -11.14
N PRO A 161 -30.92 -10.20 -11.41
CA PRO A 161 -31.95 -10.24 -10.36
C PRO A 161 -31.63 -11.27 -9.27
N GLU A 162 -30.90 -12.33 -9.62
CA GLU A 162 -30.44 -13.37 -8.69
C GLU A 162 -29.41 -12.91 -7.65
N LEU A 163 -28.84 -11.71 -7.79
CA LEU A 163 -27.87 -11.12 -6.84
C LEU A 163 -28.45 -9.95 -6.06
N LEU A 164 -29.67 -9.50 -6.35
CA LEU A 164 -30.21 -8.25 -5.83
C LEU A 164 -30.29 -8.25 -4.30
N GLU A 165 -30.81 -9.33 -3.71
CA GLU A 165 -30.88 -9.51 -2.27
C GLU A 165 -29.48 -9.54 -1.63
N THR A 166 -28.57 -10.34 -2.19
CA THR A 166 -27.17 -10.45 -1.72
C THR A 166 -26.45 -9.11 -1.75
N ILE A 167 -26.58 -8.34 -2.83
CA ILE A 167 -25.97 -7.01 -2.96
C ILE A 167 -26.53 -6.04 -1.92
N HIS A 168 -27.84 -6.11 -1.66
CA HIS A 168 -28.48 -5.27 -0.64
C HIS A 168 -28.01 -5.61 0.77
N ASN A 169 -27.87 -6.89 1.09
CA ASN A 169 -27.34 -7.35 2.38
C ASN A 169 -25.90 -6.88 2.57
N ILE A 170 -25.04 -7.10 1.57
CA ILE A 170 -23.64 -6.63 1.55
C ILE A 170 -23.55 -5.13 1.84
N GLN A 171 -24.40 -4.31 1.22
CA GLN A 171 -24.43 -2.86 1.45
C GLN A 171 -24.82 -2.52 2.89
N THR A 172 -25.87 -3.17 3.40
CA THR A 172 -26.37 -2.96 4.76
C THR A 172 -25.31 -3.34 5.80
N ASP A 173 -24.66 -4.49 5.62
CA ASP A 173 -23.64 -4.98 6.54
C ASP A 173 -22.36 -4.16 6.45
N HIS A 174 -21.97 -3.72 5.25
CA HIS A 174 -20.84 -2.80 5.06
C HIS A 174 -21.00 -1.52 5.91
N GLU A 175 -22.17 -0.87 5.83
CA GLU A 175 -22.48 0.33 6.61
C GLU A 175 -22.46 0.03 8.13
N ALA A 176 -23.04 -1.10 8.54
CA ALA A 176 -23.07 -1.52 9.94
C ALA A 176 -21.67 -1.80 10.50
N ILE A 177 -20.81 -2.45 9.72
CA ILE A 177 -19.42 -2.76 10.08
C ILE A 177 -18.60 -1.47 10.24
N LEU A 178 -18.66 -0.55 9.27
CA LEU A 178 -17.96 0.74 9.38
C LEU A 178 -18.39 1.52 10.63
N LYS A 179 -19.70 1.55 10.90
CA LYS A 179 -20.23 2.16 12.12
C LYS A 179 -19.68 1.50 13.38
N LYS A 180 -19.59 0.17 13.42
CA LYS A 180 -19.02 -0.54 14.58
C LYS A 180 -17.53 -0.34 14.76
N ILE A 181 -16.75 -0.35 13.68
CA ILE A 181 -15.31 -0.09 13.75
C ILE A 181 -15.06 1.32 14.28
N SER A 182 -15.80 2.32 13.79
CA SER A 182 -15.66 3.70 14.27
C SER A 182 -16.06 3.86 15.76
N GLN A 183 -17.11 3.16 16.20
CA GLN A 183 -17.62 3.19 17.58
C GLN A 183 -16.86 2.31 18.57
N SER A 184 -16.07 1.33 18.10
CA SER A 184 -15.25 0.48 18.96
C SER A 184 -14.28 1.32 19.81
N GLU A 185 -13.83 0.87 20.97
CA GLU A 185 -12.74 1.54 21.72
C GLU A 185 -11.36 0.92 21.39
N SER A 186 -11.31 0.02 20.38
CA SER A 186 -10.09 -0.65 19.94
C SER A 186 -9.04 0.34 19.43
N ASN A 187 -7.77 0.02 19.67
CA ASN A 187 -6.62 0.75 19.13
C ASN A 187 -6.26 0.35 17.69
N ASN A 188 -7.00 -0.58 17.08
CA ASN A 188 -6.74 -1.12 15.75
C ASN A 188 -7.82 -0.70 14.73
N LYS A 189 -8.54 0.41 14.95
CA LYS A 189 -9.64 0.84 14.05
C LYS A 189 -9.16 1.08 12.63
N GLU A 190 -7.98 1.67 12.52
CA GLU A 190 -7.36 2.05 11.26
C GLU A 190 -7.02 0.81 10.43
N GLU A 191 -6.44 -0.20 11.07
CA GLU A 191 -6.12 -1.49 10.45
C GLU A 191 -7.41 -2.23 10.05
N LEU A 192 -8.41 -2.30 10.93
CA LEU A 192 -9.69 -2.95 10.65
C LEU A 192 -10.44 -2.27 9.50
N THR A 193 -10.42 -0.93 9.47
CA THR A 193 -11.04 -0.15 8.38
C THR A 193 -10.33 -0.41 7.07
N ALA A 194 -8.99 -0.41 7.06
CA ALA A 194 -8.21 -0.65 5.86
C ALA A 194 -8.42 -2.08 5.30
N ILE A 195 -8.47 -3.09 6.18
CA ILE A 195 -8.75 -4.48 5.78
C ILE A 195 -10.15 -4.57 5.17
N HIS A 196 -11.16 -4.04 5.86
CA HIS A 196 -12.55 -4.07 5.38
C HIS A 196 -12.71 -3.34 4.05
N GLN A 197 -12.06 -2.18 3.91
CA GLN A 197 -12.09 -1.42 2.66
C GLN A 197 -11.47 -2.19 1.50
N SER A 198 -10.32 -2.83 1.72
CA SER A 198 -9.68 -3.68 0.70
C SER A 198 -10.56 -4.86 0.29
N GLN A 199 -11.31 -5.45 1.22
CA GLN A 199 -12.26 -6.52 0.91
C GLN A 199 -13.43 -6.02 0.06
N MET A 200 -13.95 -4.83 0.34
CA MET A 200 -15.00 -4.21 -0.46
C MET A 200 -14.55 -3.89 -1.88
N GLU A 201 -13.34 -3.35 -2.06
CA GLU A 201 -12.77 -3.09 -3.39
C GLU A 201 -12.69 -4.37 -4.23
N HIS A 202 -12.24 -5.47 -3.63
CA HIS A 202 -12.22 -6.77 -4.31
C HIS A 202 -13.61 -7.29 -4.69
N TYR A 203 -14.60 -7.09 -3.82
CA TYR A 203 -15.99 -7.43 -4.14
C TYR A 203 -16.52 -6.60 -5.32
N GLU A 204 -16.24 -5.29 -5.34
CA GLU A 204 -16.66 -4.39 -6.42
C GLU A 204 -16.07 -4.81 -7.77
N ASP A 205 -14.78 -5.16 -7.82
CA ASP A 205 -14.12 -5.66 -9.02
C ASP A 205 -14.81 -6.93 -9.57
N ILE A 206 -15.22 -7.83 -8.68
CA ILE A 206 -15.90 -9.07 -9.05
C ILE A 206 -17.31 -8.77 -9.58
N LEU A 207 -18.06 -7.89 -8.92
CA LEU A 207 -19.40 -7.50 -9.36
C LEU A 207 -19.36 -6.79 -10.71
N GLU A 208 -18.43 -5.85 -10.91
CA GLU A 208 -18.27 -5.15 -12.19
C GLU A 208 -17.91 -6.13 -13.31
N GLY A 209 -17.00 -7.07 -13.04
CA GLY A 209 -16.65 -8.15 -13.96
C GLY A 209 -17.84 -9.05 -14.29
N TYR A 210 -18.66 -9.40 -13.31
CA TYR A 210 -19.90 -10.18 -13.50
C TYR A 210 -20.86 -9.49 -14.45
N LEU A 211 -21.14 -8.20 -14.22
CA LEU A 211 -22.07 -7.42 -15.02
C LEU A 211 -21.55 -7.22 -16.45
N LYS A 212 -20.26 -6.93 -16.64
CA LYS A 212 -19.64 -6.85 -17.98
C LYS A 212 -19.82 -8.13 -18.77
N ILE A 213 -19.61 -9.30 -18.14
CA ILE A 213 -19.80 -10.60 -18.80
C ILE A 213 -21.28 -10.87 -19.08
N LYS A 214 -22.20 -10.50 -18.17
CA LYS A 214 -23.65 -10.66 -18.38
C LYS A 214 -24.17 -9.85 -19.57
N THR A 215 -23.67 -8.64 -19.77
CA THR A 215 -24.07 -7.77 -20.89
C THR A 215 -23.73 -8.37 -22.25
N SER A 216 -22.53 -8.95 -22.40
CA SER A 216 -22.08 -9.53 -23.67
C SER A 216 -21.40 -10.90 -23.50
N PRO A 217 -22.12 -11.98 -23.12
CA PRO A 217 -21.50 -13.25 -22.74
C PRO A 217 -20.71 -13.93 -23.85
N LYS A 218 -21.04 -13.66 -25.12
CA LYS A 218 -20.38 -14.24 -26.30
C LYS A 218 -18.99 -13.66 -26.54
N ASP A 219 -18.70 -12.48 -26.01
CA ASP A 219 -17.45 -11.78 -26.24
C ASP A 219 -16.33 -12.23 -25.27
N PHE A 220 -16.67 -13.10 -24.30
CA PHE A 220 -15.77 -13.56 -23.26
C PHE A 220 -15.59 -15.08 -23.28
N TYR A 221 -14.34 -15.53 -23.17
CA TYR A 221 -14.03 -16.94 -22.95
C TYR A 221 -14.56 -17.40 -21.58
N ASN A 222 -15.07 -18.63 -21.55
CA ASN A 222 -15.58 -19.31 -20.36
C ASN A 222 -16.62 -18.48 -19.58
N ALA A 223 -17.39 -17.64 -20.28
CA ALA A 223 -18.33 -16.70 -19.65
C ALA A 223 -19.24 -17.37 -18.62
N LYS A 224 -19.81 -18.53 -18.93
CA LYS A 224 -20.70 -19.27 -18.01
C LYS A 224 -20.01 -19.70 -16.71
N GLU A 225 -18.78 -20.22 -16.82
CA GLU A 225 -17.99 -20.64 -15.67
C GLU A 225 -17.59 -19.43 -14.82
N ARG A 226 -17.10 -18.37 -15.46
CA ARG A 226 -16.71 -17.13 -14.78
C ARG A 226 -17.89 -16.46 -14.07
N LEU A 227 -19.07 -16.43 -14.69
CA LEU A 227 -20.29 -15.94 -14.06
C LEU A 227 -20.66 -16.80 -12.84
N SER A 228 -20.60 -18.13 -12.95
CA SER A 228 -20.87 -19.01 -11.82
C SER A 228 -19.90 -18.80 -10.66
N SER A 229 -18.60 -18.65 -10.96
CA SER A 229 -17.58 -18.42 -9.94
C SER A 229 -17.70 -17.04 -9.30
N ALA A 230 -17.96 -16.00 -10.09
CA ALA A 230 -18.17 -14.65 -9.57
C ALA A 230 -19.43 -14.57 -8.71
N LYS A 231 -20.53 -15.21 -9.13
CA LYS A 231 -21.75 -15.33 -8.31
C LYS A 231 -21.45 -16.00 -6.96
N ALA A 232 -20.78 -17.15 -6.97
CA ALA A 232 -20.45 -17.87 -5.73
C ALA A 232 -19.51 -17.05 -4.83
N ALA A 233 -18.58 -16.29 -5.40
CA ALA A 233 -17.70 -15.40 -4.65
C ALA A 233 -18.47 -14.24 -4.00
N ILE A 234 -19.43 -13.65 -4.70
CA ILE A 234 -20.31 -12.59 -4.16
C ILE A 234 -21.18 -13.14 -3.03
N GLU A 235 -21.80 -14.31 -3.20
CA GLU A 235 -22.58 -14.98 -2.16
C GLU A 235 -21.73 -15.34 -0.93
N GLN A 236 -20.49 -15.80 -1.14
CA GLN A 236 -19.59 -16.07 -0.02
C GLN A 236 -19.17 -14.79 0.70
N PHE A 237 -18.96 -13.71 -0.03
CA PHE A 237 -18.59 -12.42 0.55
C PHE A 237 -19.69 -11.89 1.47
N ASP A 238 -20.96 -12.01 1.09
CA ASP A 238 -22.11 -11.70 1.94
C ASP A 238 -22.05 -12.46 3.28
N LEU A 239 -21.83 -13.77 3.24
CA LEU A 239 -21.70 -14.60 4.44
C LEU A 239 -20.49 -14.21 5.32
N ASP A 240 -19.40 -13.78 4.69
CA ASP A 240 -18.20 -13.34 5.41
C ASP A 240 -18.44 -11.98 6.10
N LEU A 241 -19.23 -11.08 5.51
CA LEU A 241 -19.65 -9.83 6.13
C LEU A 241 -20.59 -10.08 7.31
N ASP A 242 -21.56 -10.97 7.15
CA ASP A 242 -22.45 -11.45 8.21
C ASP A 242 -21.66 -11.92 9.45
N GLU A 243 -20.64 -12.74 9.23
CA GLU A 243 -19.78 -13.26 10.29
C GLU A 243 -18.90 -12.16 10.89
N THR A 244 -18.36 -11.26 10.07
CA THR A 244 -17.58 -10.11 10.55
C THR A 244 -18.42 -9.21 11.45
N LEU A 245 -19.65 -8.90 11.05
CA LEU A 245 -20.59 -8.11 11.83
C LEU A 245 -20.95 -8.81 13.15
N ARG A 246 -21.16 -10.13 13.12
CA ARG A 246 -21.38 -10.95 14.33
C ARG A 246 -20.20 -10.88 15.29
N GLN A 247 -18.97 -11.02 14.80
CA GLN A 247 -17.77 -10.93 15.63
C GLN A 247 -17.60 -9.55 16.26
N LEU A 248 -17.90 -8.47 15.53
CA LEU A 248 -17.89 -7.12 16.08
C LEU A 248 -18.98 -6.94 17.16
N ASN A 249 -20.18 -7.47 16.94
CA ASN A 249 -21.23 -7.50 17.97
C ASN A 249 -20.80 -8.25 19.24
N GLU A 250 -20.23 -9.44 19.09
CA GLU A 250 -19.75 -10.25 20.23
C GLU A 250 -18.60 -9.57 20.98
N ALA A 251 -17.71 -8.86 20.26
CA ALA A 251 -16.66 -8.08 20.90
C ALA A 251 -17.22 -6.95 21.77
N ASP A 252 -18.26 -6.25 21.29
CA ASP A 252 -18.92 -5.16 22.01
C ASP A 252 -19.68 -5.68 23.26
N LEU A 253 -20.19 -6.91 23.24
CA LEU A 253 -20.96 -7.49 24.35
C LEU A 253 -20.11 -8.05 25.50
N ARG A 254 -18.78 -8.06 25.39
CA ARG A 254 -17.89 -8.61 26.44
C ARG A 254 -18.09 -7.93 27.79
N ASP A 255 -18.29 -6.62 27.82
CA ASP A 255 -18.51 -5.87 29.06
C ASP A 255 -19.87 -6.18 29.70
N PHE A 256 -20.88 -6.48 28.88
CA PHE A 256 -22.16 -6.96 29.34
C PHE A 256 -22.03 -8.34 30.02
N ASP A 257 -21.31 -9.28 29.42
CA ASP A 257 -21.08 -10.61 30.00
C ASP A 257 -20.28 -10.55 31.31
N ILE A 258 -19.27 -9.67 31.39
CA ILE A 258 -18.53 -9.42 32.63
C ILE A 258 -19.47 -8.86 33.70
N SER A 259 -20.33 -7.90 33.35
CA SER A 259 -21.30 -7.30 34.26
C SER A 259 -22.32 -8.31 34.77
N LEU A 260 -22.88 -9.15 33.89
CA LEU A 260 -23.75 -10.26 34.28
C LEU A 260 -23.06 -11.20 35.27
N ARG A 261 -21.82 -11.61 34.98
CA ARG A 261 -21.06 -12.51 35.85
C ARG A 261 -20.81 -11.91 37.23
N ILE A 262 -20.51 -10.61 37.32
CA ILE A 262 -20.31 -9.92 38.59
C ILE A 262 -21.62 -9.88 39.39
N LEU A 263 -22.75 -9.58 38.74
CA LEU A 263 -24.06 -9.54 39.39
C LEU A 263 -24.47 -10.92 39.93
N THR A 264 -24.38 -11.97 39.11
CA THR A 264 -24.72 -13.34 39.53
C THR A 264 -23.78 -13.86 40.63
N LYS A 265 -22.49 -13.48 40.59
CA LYS A 265 -21.53 -13.81 41.66
C LYS A 265 -21.80 -13.02 42.95
N LYS A 266 -22.40 -11.84 42.88
CA LYS A 266 -22.78 -11.05 44.06
C LYS A 266 -24.02 -11.62 44.74
N GLU A 267 -25.02 -12.04 43.97
CA GLU A 267 -26.23 -12.69 44.51
C GLU A 267 -25.89 -13.98 45.28
N THR A 268 -25.05 -14.84 44.70
CA THR A 268 -24.61 -16.09 45.33
C THR A 268 -23.76 -15.92 46.61
N ASN A 269 -23.12 -14.77 46.81
CA ASN A 269 -22.35 -14.46 48.03
C ASN A 269 -23.15 -13.71 49.11
N THR A 270 -24.40 -13.31 48.82
CA THR A 270 -25.26 -12.59 49.77
C THR A 270 -26.24 -13.54 50.50
N GLU A 271 -26.30 -14.82 50.11
CA GLU A 271 -27.12 -15.87 50.73
C GLU A 271 -26.36 -16.76 51.76
N LEU A 272 -25.27 -16.26 52.36
CA LEU A 272 -24.52 -16.95 53.42
C LEU A 272 -24.55 -16.19 54.75
#